data_AF-A0A1J3DSB5-F1
#
_entry.id   AF-A0A1J3DSB5-F1
#
_cell.length_a   1.000
_cell.length_b   1.000
_cell.length_c   1.000
_cell.angle_alpha   90.00
_cell.angle_beta   90.00
_cell.angle_gamma   90.00
#
_symmetry.space_group_name_H-M   'P 1'
#
loop_
_entity.id
_entity.type
_entity.pdbx_description
1 polymer ?
#
loop_
_entity_poly.entity_id
_entity_poly.type
_entity_poly.pdbx_seq_one_letter_code
_entity_poly.pdbx_strand_id
1 'polypeptide(L)'
;EYIKVGNTIYNKKMEVVRTIPKAADMGGKDPDHIIELCNEIVQEGNSVLIFCSSRKGCESTARHISKLIKKVPIDVDGENSEYMDIRSAIDALRRSPSGVDPVLEETLPSGVAYHHAGLTVEEREVV
;
A
#
# COMPACT_ATOMS: atom_id res chain seq x y z
N GLU A 1 -4.86 13.49 -14.60
CA GLU A 1 -3.45 13.07 -14.40
C GLU A 1 -2.71 14.23 -13.78
N TYR A 2 -1.86 13.88 -12.82
CA TYR A 2 -1.06 14.83 -12.06
C TYR A 2 0.36 14.30 -11.99
N ILE A 3 1.32 15.20 -11.82
CA ILE A 3 2.73 14.86 -11.58
C ILE A 3 3.20 15.55 -10.31
N LYS A 4 3.88 14.81 -9.43
CA LYS A 4 4.55 15.36 -8.26
C LYS A 4 6.02 15.61 -8.58
N VAL A 5 6.53 16.81 -8.30
CA VAL A 5 7.95 17.16 -8.37
C VAL A 5 8.34 17.83 -7.05
N GLY A 6 9.26 17.21 -6.31
CA GLY A 6 9.52 17.59 -4.92
C GLY A 6 8.23 17.46 -4.11
N ASN A 7 7.77 18.58 -3.54
CA ASN A 7 6.53 18.63 -2.76
C ASN A 7 5.35 19.20 -3.56
N THR A 8 5.53 19.58 -4.82
CA THR A 8 4.52 20.27 -5.61
C THR A 8 3.84 19.31 -6.57
N ILE A 9 2.51 19.37 -6.64
CA ILE A 9 1.69 18.61 -7.59
C ILE A 9 1.21 19.54 -8.70
N TYR A 10 1.41 19.10 -9.95
CA TYR A 10 1.04 19.82 -11.16
C TYR A 10 -0.03 19.06 -11.94
N ASN A 11 -0.89 19.79 -12.66
CA ASN A 11 -1.81 19.19 -13.63
C ASN A 11 -1.13 18.95 -14.99
N LYS A 12 -1.87 18.44 -15.97
CA LYS A 12 -1.37 18.19 -17.34
C LYS A 12 -0.83 19.43 -18.06
N LYS A 13 -1.21 20.63 -17.65
CA LYS A 13 -0.74 21.91 -18.20
C LYS A 13 0.49 22.47 -17.48
N MET A 14 1.07 21.70 -16.55
CA MET A 14 2.16 22.13 -15.66
C MET A 14 1.77 23.29 -14.73
N GLU A 15 0.47 23.48 -14.48
CA GLU A 15 0.00 24.45 -13.49
C GLU A 15 0.02 23.80 -12.11
N VAL A 16 0.42 24.56 -11.09
CA VAL A 16 0.42 24.10 -9.69
C VAL A 16 -1.01 23.86 -9.23
N VAL A 17 -1.27 22.65 -8.75
CA VAL A 17 -2.57 22.25 -8.19
C VAL A 17 -2.55 22.36 -6.68
N ARG A 18 -1.51 21.82 -6.04
CA ARG A 18 -1.28 21.94 -4.60
C ARG A 18 0.17 21.64 -4.24
N THR A 19 0.55 21.95 -2.99
CA THR A 19 1.84 21.59 -2.40
C THR A 19 1.61 20.73 -1.17
N ILE A 20 2.30 19.61 -1.08
CA ILE A 20 2.27 18.71 0.07
C ILE A 20 3.01 19.37 1.24
N PRO A 21 2.40 19.46 2.44
CA PRO A 21 3.04 20.08 3.60
C PRO A 21 4.35 19.41 3.98
N LYS A 22 5.36 20.17 4.39
CA LYS A 22 6.65 19.61 4.88
C LYS A 22 6.48 18.64 6.06
N ALA A 23 5.44 18.83 6.88
CA ALA A 23 5.13 17.94 7.98
C ALA A 23 4.82 16.50 7.53
N ALA A 24 4.38 16.32 6.28
CA ALA A 24 4.04 15.02 5.71
C ALA A 24 5.27 14.14 5.39
N ASP A 25 6.48 14.72 5.33
CA ASP A 25 7.75 13.97 5.15
C ASP A 25 8.09 13.09 6.38
N MET A 26 7.33 13.22 7.48
CA MET A 26 7.50 12.39 8.69
C MET A 26 8.93 12.41 9.26
N GLY A 27 9.62 13.55 9.13
CA GLY A 27 11.01 13.69 9.55
C GLY A 27 11.98 12.87 8.69
N GLY A 28 11.77 12.85 7.36
CA GLY A 28 12.57 12.11 6.40
C GLY A 28 12.23 10.63 6.29
N LYS A 29 11.15 10.18 6.95
CA LYS A 29 10.71 8.79 6.86
C LYS A 29 9.90 8.53 5.59
N ASP A 30 9.26 9.54 5.01
CA ASP A 30 8.48 9.44 3.79
C ASP A 30 8.89 10.51 2.76
N PRO A 31 10.13 10.45 2.23
CA PRO A 31 10.70 11.51 1.38
C PRO A 31 9.90 11.73 0.10
N ASP A 32 9.26 10.68 -0.42
CA ASP A 32 8.45 10.73 -1.63
C ASP A 32 6.96 10.98 -1.35
N HIS A 33 6.57 11.10 -0.09
CA HIS A 33 5.20 11.36 0.38
C HIS A 33 4.22 10.24 -0.01
N ILE A 34 4.71 9.01 -0.15
CA ILE A 34 3.91 7.85 -0.53
C ILE A 34 2.90 7.53 0.58
N ILE A 35 3.31 7.61 1.84
CA ILE A 35 2.45 7.34 2.99
C ILE A 35 1.35 8.39 3.08
N GLU A 36 1.69 9.67 2.93
CA GLU A 36 0.69 10.75 2.94
C GLU A 36 -0.33 10.58 1.81
N LEU A 37 0.14 10.36 0.58
CA LEU A 37 -0.75 10.19 -0.58
C LEU A 37 -1.63 8.94 -0.45
N CYS A 38 -1.10 7.83 0.08
CA CYS A 38 -1.91 6.65 0.35
C CYS A 38 -2.96 6.92 1.43
N ASN A 39 -2.57 7.56 2.54
CA ASN A 39 -3.48 7.89 3.63
C ASN A 39 -4.67 8.75 3.15
N GLU A 40 -4.46 9.72 2.28
CA GLU A 40 -5.56 10.54 1.73
C GLU A 40 -6.65 9.68 1.07
N ILE A 41 -6.25 8.63 0.35
CA ILE A 41 -7.18 7.77 -0.39
C ILE A 41 -7.79 6.69 0.50
N VAL A 42 -6.98 5.99 1.30
CA VAL A 42 -7.47 4.87 2.11
C VAL A 42 -8.35 5.32 3.27
N GLN A 43 -8.14 6.54 3.80
CA GLN A 43 -9.00 7.08 4.86
C GLN A 43 -10.38 7.48 4.34
N GLU A 44 -10.56 7.62 3.02
CA GLU A 44 -11.85 7.81 2.37
C GLU A 44 -12.53 6.47 1.99
N GLY A 45 -11.95 5.33 2.39
CA GLY A 45 -12.48 3.99 2.06
C GLY A 45 -12.17 3.52 0.64
N ASN A 46 -11.23 4.16 -0.05
CA ASN A 46 -10.79 3.81 -1.40
C ASN A 46 -9.48 2.99 -1.38
N SER A 47 -9.16 2.32 -2.49
CA SER A 47 -7.90 1.56 -2.65
C SER A 47 -6.88 2.29 -3.52
N VAL A 48 -5.60 1.94 -3.36
CA VAL A 48 -4.47 2.53 -4.10
C VAL A 48 -3.67 1.43 -4.79
N LEU A 49 -3.35 1.63 -6.08
CA LEU A 49 -2.43 0.79 -6.84
C LEU A 49 -1.12 1.56 -7.11
N ILE A 50 0.01 1.00 -6.71
CA ILE A 50 1.33 1.61 -6.88
C ILE A 50 2.15 0.76 -7.84
N PHE A 51 2.67 1.39 -8.90
CA PHE A 51 3.60 0.77 -9.82
C PHE A 51 5.04 1.12 -9.45
N CYS A 52 5.85 0.10 -9.18
CA CYS A 52 7.28 0.24 -8.94
C CYS A 52 8.09 -0.20 -10.18
N SER A 53 9.29 0.34 -10.34
CA SER A 53 10.17 0.05 -11.49
C SER A 53 10.87 -1.31 -11.43
N SER A 54 10.81 -2.02 -10.30
CA SER A 54 11.46 -3.32 -10.12
C SER A 54 10.72 -4.19 -9.12
N ARG A 55 10.96 -5.52 -9.17
CA ARG A 55 10.41 -6.50 -8.22
C ARG A 55 10.74 -6.13 -6.77
N LYS A 56 12.01 -5.84 -6.51
CA LYS A 56 12.47 -5.41 -5.18
C LYS A 56 11.85 -4.09 -4.74
N GLY A 57 11.63 -3.19 -5.69
CA GLY A 57 10.89 -1.94 -5.48
C GLY A 57 9.52 -2.21 -4.89
N CYS A 58 8.73 -3.09 -5.51
CA CYS A 58 7.40 -3.48 -5.02
C CYS A 58 7.45 -3.97 -3.56
N GLU A 59 8.34 -4.90 -3.24
CA GLU A 59 8.50 -5.44 -1.87
C GLU A 59 8.89 -4.34 -0.86
N SER A 60 9.86 -3.49 -1.22
CA SER A 60 10.34 -2.42 -0.34
C SER A 60 9.29 -1.34 -0.09
N THR A 61 8.53 -0.97 -1.12
CA THR A 61 7.43 -0.01 -1.04
C THR A 61 6.29 -0.57 -0.20
N ALA A 62 5.92 -1.85 -0.39
CA ALA A 62 4.91 -2.49 0.44
C ALA A 62 5.29 -2.52 1.93
N ARG A 63 6.54 -2.90 2.26
CA ARG A 63 7.05 -2.84 3.63
C ARG A 63 7.07 -1.43 4.21
N HIS A 64 7.39 -0.44 3.37
CA HIS A 64 7.42 0.95 3.80
C HIS A 64 6.01 1.43 4.18
N ILE A 65 5.03 1.13 3.32
CA ILE A 65 3.62 1.49 3.54
C ILE A 65 3.04 0.75 4.74
N SER A 66 3.25 -0.57 4.85
CA SER A 66 2.66 -1.37 5.94
C SER A 66 3.06 -0.91 7.35
N LYS A 67 4.22 -0.25 7.48
CA LYS A 67 4.77 0.25 8.75
C LYS A 67 4.21 1.60 9.18
N LEU A 68 3.77 2.43 8.23
CA LEU A 68 3.47 3.84 8.47
C LEU A 68 2.06 4.26 8.06
N ILE A 69 1.35 3.43 7.28
CA ILE A 69 -0.04 3.69 6.92
C ILE A 69 -0.91 3.79 8.17
N LYS A 70 -1.80 4.78 8.21
CA LYS A 70 -2.75 4.92 9.30
C LYS A 70 -3.73 3.76 9.23
N LYS A 71 -3.95 3.10 10.37
CA LYS A 71 -5.02 2.11 10.47
C LYS A 71 -6.35 2.82 10.24
N VAL A 72 -7.12 2.33 9.28
CA VAL A 72 -8.50 2.77 9.10
C VAL A 72 -9.30 2.21 10.29
N PRO A 73 -9.96 3.04 11.10
CA PRO A 73 -10.85 2.54 12.15
C PRO A 73 -12.01 1.80 11.47
N ILE A 74 -12.08 0.51 11.72
CA ILE A 74 -13.14 -0.35 11.22
C ILE A 74 -14.30 -0.24 12.22
N ASP A 75 -15.48 0.15 11.75
CA ASP A 75 -16.68 0.24 12.60
C ASP A 75 -16.93 -1.12 13.28
N VAL A 76 -16.95 -1.08 14.61
CA VAL A 76 -16.97 -2.27 15.49
C VAL A 76 -18.34 -2.96 15.52
N ASP A 77 -19.34 -2.36 14.85
CA ASP A 77 -20.75 -2.78 14.90
C ASP A 77 -21.16 -3.73 13.76
N GLY A 78 -20.28 -4.00 12.80
CA GLY A 78 -20.50 -4.99 11.74
C GLY A 78 -19.41 -6.06 11.79
N GLU A 79 -19.78 -7.34 11.85
CA GLU A 79 -18.87 -8.47 11.78
C GLU A 79 -18.13 -8.52 10.42
N ASN A 80 -17.06 -7.71 10.34
CA ASN A 80 -15.82 -7.76 9.56
C ASN A 80 -15.76 -8.67 8.31
N SER A 81 -16.26 -8.25 7.15
CA SER A 81 -15.91 -8.93 5.88
C SER A 81 -14.43 -8.74 5.53
N GLU A 82 -13.91 -7.50 5.54
CA GLU A 82 -12.55 -7.21 5.06
C GLU A 82 -11.43 -7.84 5.90
N TYR A 83 -11.58 -7.84 7.24
CA TYR A 83 -10.58 -8.47 8.10
C TYR A 83 -10.67 -10.01 8.08
N MET A 84 -11.88 -10.54 7.85
CA MET A 84 -12.05 -11.97 7.52
C MET A 84 -11.41 -12.30 6.18
N ASP A 85 -11.46 -11.39 5.20
CA ASP A 85 -10.83 -11.55 3.89
C ASP A 85 -9.30 -11.52 4.00
N ILE A 86 -8.72 -10.59 4.78
CA ILE A 86 -7.26 -10.54 5.03
C ILE A 86 -6.77 -11.83 5.71
N ARG A 87 -7.46 -12.30 6.75
CA ARG A 87 -7.11 -13.57 7.41
C ARG A 87 -7.22 -14.76 6.46
N SER A 88 -8.29 -14.79 5.66
CA SER A 88 -8.50 -15.84 4.66
C SER A 88 -7.42 -15.83 3.58
N ALA A 89 -6.97 -14.65 3.15
CA ALA A 89 -5.86 -14.49 2.20
C ALA A 89 -4.54 -14.99 2.78
N ILE A 90 -4.21 -14.63 4.03
CA ILE A 90 -3.01 -15.15 4.72
C ILE A 90 -3.07 -16.67 4.84
N ASP A 91 -4.21 -17.24 5.21
CA ASP A 91 -4.38 -18.69 5.32
C ASP A 91 -4.31 -19.39 3.95
N ALA A 92 -4.81 -18.76 2.88
CA ALA A 92 -4.66 -19.26 1.52
C ALA A 92 -3.18 -19.31 1.11
N LEU A 93 -2.43 -18.23 1.36
CA LEU A 93 -0.99 -18.17 1.07
C LEU A 93 -0.20 -19.21 1.87
N ARG A 94 -0.53 -19.41 3.16
CA ARG A 94 0.13 -20.43 3.99
C ARG A 94 -0.09 -21.86 3.50
N ARG A 95 -1.20 -22.11 2.81
CA ARG A 95 -1.51 -23.42 2.19
C ARG A 95 -0.89 -23.58 0.80
N SER A 96 -0.29 -22.54 0.23
CA SER A 96 0.47 -22.62 -1.01
C SER A 96 1.64 -23.59 -0.86
N PRO A 97 2.04 -24.35 -1.91
CA PRO A 97 3.22 -25.20 -1.88
C PRO A 97 4.52 -24.46 -1.50
N SER A 98 4.61 -23.16 -1.80
CA SER A 98 5.75 -22.29 -1.44
C SER A 98 5.73 -21.80 0.02
N GLY A 99 4.61 -22.00 0.73
CA GLY A 99 4.31 -21.28 1.96
C GLY A 99 3.98 -19.80 1.70
N VAL A 100 3.87 -19.02 2.76
CA VAL A 100 3.63 -17.57 2.64
C VAL A 100 4.94 -16.83 2.46
N ASP A 101 5.01 -15.93 1.47
CA ASP A 101 6.15 -15.05 1.31
C ASP A 101 6.34 -14.18 2.58
N PRO A 102 7.55 -14.08 3.15
CA PRO A 102 7.79 -13.33 4.38
C PRO A 102 7.42 -11.84 4.32
N VAL A 103 7.52 -11.21 3.15
CA VAL A 103 7.07 -9.84 2.92
C VAL A 103 5.55 -9.79 2.96
N LEU A 104 4.84 -10.69 2.27
CA LEU A 104 3.37 -10.73 2.32
C LEU A 104 2.85 -11.00 3.74
N GLU A 105 3.49 -11.91 4.49
CA GLU A 105 3.13 -12.17 5.89
C GLU A 105 3.34 -10.93 6.78
N GLU A 106 4.36 -10.13 6.52
CA GLU A 106 4.62 -8.86 7.22
C GLU A 106 3.61 -7.76 6.84
N THR A 107 3.20 -7.66 5.57
CA THR A 107 2.46 -6.50 5.06
C THR A 107 0.94 -6.66 5.04
N LEU A 108 0.43 -7.88 4.78
CA LEU A 108 -1.02 -8.15 4.65
C LEU A 108 -1.84 -7.75 5.88
N PRO A 109 -1.38 -7.96 7.14
CA PRO A 109 -2.14 -7.54 8.32
C PRO A 109 -2.41 -6.03 8.39
N SER A 110 -1.65 -5.21 7.65
CA SER A 110 -1.85 -3.77 7.51
C SER A 110 -2.68 -3.40 6.27
N GLY A 111 -3.27 -4.38 5.56
CA GLY A 111 -4.01 -4.16 4.32
C GLY A 111 -3.12 -3.84 3.12
N VAL A 112 -1.84 -4.24 3.16
CA VAL A 112 -0.86 -3.94 2.11
C VAL A 112 -0.31 -5.23 1.51
N ALA A 113 -0.36 -5.34 0.19
CA ALA A 113 0.25 -6.43 -0.56
C ALA A 113 1.11 -5.87 -1.70
N TYR A 114 1.94 -6.73 -2.30
CA TYR A 114 2.66 -6.41 -3.53
C TYR A 114 2.43 -7.50 -4.57
N HIS A 115 2.62 -7.16 -5.83
CA HIS A 115 2.43 -8.07 -6.94
C HIS A 115 3.54 -7.91 -7.97
N HIS A 116 4.24 -9.01 -8.31
CA HIS A 116 5.15 -9.07 -9.44
C HIS A 116 5.37 -10.51 -9.94
N ALA A 117 6.03 -10.67 -11.09
CA ALA A 117 6.31 -11.96 -11.73
C ALA A 117 7.31 -12.88 -11.00
N GLY A 118 7.61 -12.60 -9.74
CA GLY A 118 8.50 -13.39 -8.88
C GLY A 118 7.74 -14.20 -7.84
N LEU A 119 6.49 -13.82 -7.55
CA LEU A 119 5.51 -14.65 -6.87
C LEU A 119 5.16 -15.86 -7.74
N THR A 120 4.64 -16.91 -7.13
CA THR A 120 3.98 -18.03 -7.80
C THR A 120 2.68 -17.58 -8.47
N VAL A 121 2.04 -18.45 -9.25
CA VAL A 121 0.73 -18.12 -9.85
C VAL A 121 -0.32 -18.05 -8.75
N GLU A 122 -0.27 -18.99 -7.83
CA GLU A 122 -1.17 -19.16 -6.70
C GLU A 122 -1.11 -17.93 -5.76
N GLU A 123 0.09 -17.45 -5.44
CA GLU A 123 0.25 -16.23 -4.64
C GLU A 123 -0.32 -14.99 -5.34
N ARG A 124 -0.15 -14.88 -6.67
CA ARG A 124 -0.70 -13.76 -7.45
C ARG A 124 -2.22 -13.81 -7.60
N GLU A 125 -2.84 -14.98 -7.49
CA GLU A 125 -4.31 -15.11 -7.53
C GLU A 125 -4.94 -14.71 -6.20
N VAL A 126 -4.20 -14.85 -5.08
CA VAL A 126 -4.66 -14.41 -3.76
C VAL A 126 -4.53 -12.90 -3.58
N VAL A 127 -3.49 -12.28 -4.14
CA VAL A 127 -3.23 -10.83 -4.09
C VAL A 127 -4.04 -10.08 -5.15
#